data_AF-A0A643BPC7-F1
#
_entry.id   AF-A0A643BPC7-F1
#
_cell.length_a   1.000
_cell.length_b   1.000
_cell.length_c   1.000
_cell.angle_alpha   90.00
_cell.angle_beta   90.00
_cell.angle_gamma   90.00
#
_symmetry.space_group_name_H-M   'P 1'
#
loop_
_entity.id
_entity.type
_entity.pdbx_description
1 polymer ?
#
loop_
_entity_poly.entity_id
_entity_poly.type
_entity_poly.pdbx_seq_one_letter_code
_entity_poly.pdbx_strand_id
1 'polypeptide(L)'
;SKLVKEQLSQAQLFTRGYEDGLGFEYVIFYNDDEKRTVCLFQGGPYLQGVPGFLHGGAIATMIDATVGMCAAIPGGIVMTANLNINFK
;
A
#
# COMPACT_ATOMS: atom_id res chain seq x y z
N SER A 1 16.79 -3.12 -22.79
CA SER A 1 16.26 -3.51 -24.11
C SER A 1 14.93 -2.82 -24.35
N LYS A 2 14.41 -2.79 -25.59
CA LYS A 2 13.09 -2.20 -25.92
C LYS A 2 11.95 -2.76 -25.04
N LEU A 3 12.03 -4.06 -24.73
CA LEU A 3 11.12 -4.79 -23.84
C LEU A 3 11.00 -4.19 -22.43
N VAL A 4 12.12 -3.80 -21.80
CA VAL A 4 12.09 -3.23 -20.45
C VAL A 4 11.41 -1.86 -20.43
N LYS A 5 11.58 -1.06 -21.49
CA LYS A 5 10.90 0.25 -21.61
C LYS A 5 9.40 0.09 -21.82
N GLU A 6 8.98 -0.88 -22.63
CA GLU A 6 7.57 -1.22 -22.84
C GLU A 6 6.93 -1.75 -21.54
N GLN A 7 7.62 -2.62 -20.80
CA GLN A 7 7.15 -3.11 -19.50
C GLN A 7 7.01 -1.99 -18.45
N LEU A 8 7.97 -1.05 -18.40
CA LEU A 8 7.88 0.11 -17.52
C LEU A 8 6.72 1.05 -17.89
N SER A 9 6.35 1.15 -19.17
CA SER A 9 5.19 1.97 -19.58
C SER A 9 3.84 1.40 -19.16
N GLN A 10 3.80 0.10 -18.83
CA GLN A 10 2.61 -0.58 -18.31
C GLN A 10 2.63 -0.68 -16.77
N ALA A 11 3.72 -0.24 -16.12
CA ALA A 11 3.86 -0.34 -14.68
C ALA A 11 2.88 0.60 -13.97
N GLN A 12 2.23 0.08 -12.93
CA GLN A 12 1.31 0.83 -12.08
C GLN A 12 1.70 0.64 -10.62
N LEU A 13 1.29 1.59 -9.77
CA LEU A 13 1.42 1.40 -8.33
C LEU A 13 0.58 0.19 -7.91
N PHE A 14 1.17 -0.74 -7.16
CA PHE A 14 0.52 -2.00 -6.80
C PHE A 14 -0.85 -1.80 -6.12
N THR A 15 -0.97 -0.81 -5.25
CA THR A 15 -2.22 -0.48 -4.55
C THR A 15 -3.26 0.25 -5.42
N ARG A 16 -2.96 0.57 -6.68
CA ARG A 16 -3.85 1.29 -7.61
C ARG A 16 -4.03 0.55 -8.94
N GLY A 17 -3.64 -0.73 -9.00
CA GLY A 17 -3.76 -1.58 -10.19
C GLY A 17 -5.12 -2.28 -10.34
N TYR A 18 -6.11 -1.94 -9.52
CA TYR A 18 -7.43 -2.56 -9.52
C TYR A 18 -8.50 -1.53 -9.88
N GLU A 19 -9.58 -2.00 -10.47
CA GLU A 19 -10.78 -1.18 -10.67
C GLU A 19 -11.44 -0.84 -9.32
N ASP A 20 -12.19 0.26 -9.32
CA ASP A 20 -12.84 0.83 -8.14
C ASP A 20 -13.66 -0.22 -7.38
N GLY A 21 -13.39 -0.33 -6.08
CA GLY A 21 -14.09 -1.24 -5.16
C GLY A 21 -13.66 -2.70 -5.25
N LEU A 22 -12.86 -3.10 -6.25
CA LEU A 22 -12.38 -4.48 -6.40
C LEU A 22 -11.10 -4.75 -5.60
N GLY A 23 -10.23 -3.74 -5.48
CA GLY A 23 -8.91 -3.85 -4.84
C GLY A 23 -8.75 -3.00 -3.59
N PHE A 24 -7.73 -2.13 -3.59
CA PHE A 24 -7.40 -1.30 -2.44
C PHE A 24 -8.08 0.07 -2.52
N GLU A 25 -9.16 0.27 -1.79
CA GLU A 25 -9.77 1.58 -1.63
C GLU A 25 -9.21 2.26 -0.38
N TYR A 26 -8.49 3.37 -0.56
CA TYR A 26 -7.88 4.05 0.57
C TYR A 26 -7.56 5.52 0.33
N VAL A 27 -7.49 6.25 1.45
CA VAL A 27 -6.98 7.63 1.55
C VAL A 27 -6.02 7.73 2.74
N ILE A 28 -4.94 8.49 2.57
CA ILE A 28 -3.93 8.72 3.60
C ILE A 28 -3.95 10.20 4.00
N PHE A 29 -4.05 10.45 5.30
CA PHE A 29 -3.92 11.77 5.91
C PHE A 29 -2.61 11.85 6.69
N TYR A 30 -1.93 12.99 6.59
CA TYR A 30 -0.70 13.26 7.33
C TYR A 30 -0.88 14.49 8.22
N ASN A 31 -0.44 14.37 9.47
CA ASN A 31 -0.31 15.47 10.41
C ASN A 31 1.18 15.71 10.67
N ASP A 32 1.67 16.88 10.28
CA ASP A 32 3.08 17.25 10.41
C ASP A 32 3.47 17.52 11.87
N ASP A 33 2.61 18.13 12.68
CA ASP A 33 2.91 18.44 14.09
C ASP A 33 3.08 17.16 14.92
N GLU A 34 2.25 16.16 14.66
CA GLU A 34 2.31 14.86 15.35
C GLU A 34 3.25 13.86 14.68
N LYS A 35 3.77 14.18 13.49
CA LYS A 35 4.46 13.22 12.60
C LYS A 35 3.66 11.92 12.45
N ARG A 36 2.34 12.04 12.33
CA ARG A 36 1.39 10.92 12.32
C ARG A 36 0.75 10.79 10.95
N THR A 37 0.71 9.55 10.46
CA THR A 37 -0.02 9.19 9.24
C THR A 37 -1.19 8.28 9.60
N VAL A 38 -2.38 8.55 9.04
CA VAL A 38 -3.57 7.72 9.19
C VAL A 38 -4.05 7.31 7.81
N CYS A 39 -4.26 6.01 7.61
CA CYS A 39 -4.85 5.45 6.40
C CYS A 39 -6.26 4.95 6.70
N LEU A 40 -7.24 5.46 5.98
CA LEU A 40 -8.57 4.86 5.93
C LEU A 40 -8.57 3.87 4.77
N PHE A 41 -8.77 2.59 5.06
CA PHE A 41 -8.66 1.51 4.09
C PHE A 41 -9.91 0.62 4.11
N GLN A 42 -10.45 0.37 2.92
CA GLN A 42 -11.49 -0.61 2.65
C GLN A 42 -10.96 -1.60 1.60
N GLY A 43 -10.88 -2.88 1.98
CA GLY A 43 -10.41 -3.93 1.08
C GLY A 43 -11.55 -4.52 0.25
N GLY A 44 -11.36 -4.58 -1.06
CA GLY A 44 -12.30 -5.18 -2.01
C GLY A 44 -12.20 -6.71 -2.09
N PRO A 45 -13.13 -7.36 -2.82
CA PRO A 45 -13.22 -8.81 -2.91
C PRO A 45 -12.00 -9.48 -3.54
N TYR A 46 -11.22 -8.80 -4.38
CA TYR A 46 -10.03 -9.39 -5.01
C TYR A 46 -8.82 -9.47 -4.08
N LEU A 47 -8.93 -8.90 -2.88
CA LEU A 47 -7.90 -8.97 -1.85
C LEU A 47 -8.13 -10.13 -0.88
N GLN A 48 -9.06 -11.05 -1.16
CA GLN A 48 -9.39 -12.14 -0.26
C GLN A 48 -8.23 -13.12 -0.08
N GLY A 49 -8.00 -13.53 1.18
CA GLY A 49 -7.17 -14.69 1.52
C GLY A 49 -8.06 -15.89 1.79
N VAL A 50 -8.34 -16.16 3.06
CA VAL A 50 -9.36 -17.15 3.44
C VAL A 50 -10.77 -16.58 3.19
N PRO A 51 -11.79 -17.42 2.95
CA PRO A 51 -13.14 -16.95 2.62
C PRO A 51 -13.68 -15.91 3.60
N GLY A 52 -14.01 -14.72 3.09
CA GLY A 52 -14.55 -13.61 3.88
C GLY A 52 -13.52 -12.74 4.60
N PHE A 53 -12.21 -13.01 4.48
CA PHE A 53 -11.15 -12.22 5.11
C PHE A 53 -10.10 -11.76 4.10
N LEU A 54 -9.50 -10.60 4.37
CA LEU A 54 -8.40 -10.09 3.55
C LEU A 54 -7.16 -10.99 3.66
N HIS A 55 -6.45 -11.12 2.55
CA HIS A 55 -5.17 -11.81 2.49
C HIS A 55 -4.16 -11.09 3.37
N GLY A 56 -3.40 -11.84 4.18
CA GLY A 56 -2.39 -11.25 5.08
C GLY A 56 -1.37 -10.38 4.33
N GLY A 57 -1.02 -10.75 3.10
CA GLY A 57 -0.20 -9.94 2.20
C GLY A 57 -0.85 -8.61 1.79
N ALA A 58 -2.16 -8.57 1.55
CA ALA A 58 -2.87 -7.33 1.21
C ALA A 58 -2.92 -6.38 2.41
N ILE A 59 -3.11 -6.93 3.62
CA ILE A 59 -3.02 -6.15 4.87
C ILE A 59 -1.60 -5.61 5.04
N ALA A 60 -0.58 -6.45 4.87
CA ALA A 60 0.82 -6.05 4.95
C ALA A 60 1.19 -4.97 3.93
N THR A 61 0.67 -5.05 2.70
CA THR A 61 0.81 -4.01 1.67
C THR A 61 0.27 -2.66 2.13
N MET A 62 -0.92 -2.63 2.75
CA MET A 62 -1.48 -1.36 3.24
C MET A 62 -0.75 -0.80 4.44
N ILE A 63 -0.22 -1.67 5.32
CA ILE A 63 0.67 -1.24 6.40
C ILE A 63 1.95 -0.64 5.81
N ASP A 64 2.62 -1.33 4.88
CA ASP A 64 3.84 -0.87 4.21
C ASP A 64 3.63 0.48 3.51
N ALA A 65 2.57 0.62 2.71
CA ALA A 65 2.25 1.87 2.03
C ALA A 65 2.03 3.03 3.03
N THR A 66 1.38 2.76 4.16
CA THR A 66 1.07 3.78 5.17
C THR A 66 2.31 4.20 5.95
N VAL A 67 3.09 3.25 6.46
CA VAL A 67 4.31 3.57 7.23
C VAL A 67 5.43 4.08 6.33
N GLY A 68 5.51 3.59 5.09
CA GLY A 68 6.40 4.10 4.06
C GLY A 68 6.11 5.55 3.74
N MET A 69 4.84 5.93 3.55
CA MET A 69 4.45 7.34 3.38
C MET A 69 4.79 8.18 4.62
N CYS A 70 4.56 7.64 5.83
CA CYS A 70 4.90 8.31 7.08
C CYS A 70 6.41 8.63 7.19
N ALA A 71 7.27 7.74 6.68
CA ALA A 71 8.71 7.94 6.65
C ALA A 71 9.14 8.87 5.50
N ALA A 72 8.51 8.75 4.33
CA ALA A 72 8.87 9.49 3.12
C ALA A 72 8.57 10.99 3.20
N ILE A 73 7.45 11.39 3.83
CA ILE A 73 7.06 12.81 3.92
C ILE A 73 8.15 13.67 4.59
N PRO A 74 8.64 13.33 5.80
CA PRO A 74 9.73 14.09 6.43
C PRO A 74 11.13 13.69 5.91
N GLY A 75 11.31 12.46 5.42
CA GLY A 75 12.63 11.88 5.12
C GLY A 75 13.03 11.88 3.64
N GLY A 76 12.14 12.25 2.72
CA GLY A 76 12.36 12.19 1.29
C GLY A 76 12.26 10.76 0.74
N ILE A 77 13.19 10.36 -0.14
CA ILE A 77 13.17 9.05 -0.79
C ILE A 77 13.70 7.99 0.17
N VAL A 78 12.84 7.06 0.57
CA VAL A 78 13.15 5.97 1.52
C VAL A 78 12.72 4.61 0.96
N MET A 79 13.28 3.54 1.52
CA MET A 79 12.91 2.15 1.21
C MET A 79 12.72 1.37 2.51
N THR A 80 11.75 0.44 2.52
CA THR A 80 11.48 -0.41 3.67
C THR A 80 12.64 -1.39 3.91
N ALA A 81 13.30 -1.28 5.05
CA ALA A 81 14.37 -2.22 5.45
C ALA A 81 13.84 -3.40 6.28
N ASN A 82 12.84 -3.15 7.13
CA ASN A 82 12.19 -4.17 7.94
C ASN A 82 10.70 -3.84 8.07
N LEU A 83 9.86 -4.85 7.94
CA LEU A 83 8.43 -4.79 8.22
C LEU A 83 8.05 -5.98 9.09
N ASN A 84 7.72 -5.71 10.35
CA ASN A 84 7.36 -6.74 11.33
C ASN A 84 5.91 -6.54 11.76
N ILE A 85 5.05 -7.50 11.45
CA ILE A 85 3.60 -7.43 11.63
C ILE A 85 3.16 -8.57 12.53
N ASN A 86 2.37 -8.25 13.54
CA ASN A 86 1.65 -9.21 14.36
C ASN A 86 0.15 -9.13 14.06
N PHE A 87 -0.40 -10.17 13.43
CA PHE A 87 -1.83 -10.32 13.20
C PHE A 87 -2.47 -10.86 14.49
N LYS A 88 -3.35 -10.07 15.10
CA LYS A 88 -4.04 -10.41 16.35
C LYS A 88 -5.33 -11.16 16.11
#